data_AF-A0A8S8YY18-F1
#
_entry.id   AF-A0A8S8YY18-F1
#
_cell.length_a   1.000
_cell.length_b   1.000
_cell.length_c   1.000
_cell.angle_alpha   90.00
_cell.angle_beta   90.00
_cell.angle_gamma   90.00
#
_symmetry.space_group_name_H-M   'P 1'
#
loop_
_entity.id
_entity.type
_entity.pdbx_description
1 polymer ?
#
loop_
_entity_poly.entity_id
_entity_poly.type
_entity_poly.pdbx_seq_one_letter_code
_entity_poly.pdbx_strand_id
1 'polypeptide(L)'
;MSTVSFHDLRSQQRLAVLLATLMLALPWAAAPPSDLDQETLSNATPRAWGAGGSNDTGWITLDATGADPANGTMAYADLFLDFAPGAQLSNLTFEIAVDGSEGYWASSHRLP
;
A
#
# COMPACT_ATOMS: atom_id res chain seq x y z
N MET A 1 -63.11 -2.41 33.83
CA MET A 1 -62.49 -3.56 34.53
C MET A 1 -62.06 -4.53 33.45
N SER A 2 -60.85 -4.35 32.92
CA SER A 2 -60.38 -5.03 31.70
C SER A 2 -59.70 -6.32 32.09
N THR A 3 -60.27 -7.46 31.67
CA THR A 3 -59.70 -8.78 31.92
C THR A 3 -58.59 -9.03 30.90
N VAL A 4 -57.34 -8.94 31.34
CA VAL A 4 -56.20 -9.30 30.50
C VAL A 4 -56.22 -10.81 30.28
N SER A 5 -56.37 -11.23 29.03
CA SER A 5 -56.51 -12.63 28.62
C SER A 5 -55.17 -13.36 28.75
N PHE A 6 -55.15 -14.43 29.57
CA PHE A 6 -53.98 -15.26 29.87
C PHE A 6 -53.29 -15.91 28.65
N HIS A 7 -53.92 -15.88 27.47
CA HIS A 7 -53.33 -16.41 26.22
C HIS A 7 -52.17 -15.56 25.69
N ASP A 8 -52.17 -14.24 25.95
CA ASP A 8 -51.19 -13.31 25.37
C ASP A 8 -49.81 -13.45 26.05
N LEU A 9 -49.80 -13.64 27.37
CA LEU A 9 -48.57 -13.86 28.15
C LEU A 9 -47.83 -15.14 27.73
N ARG A 10 -48.56 -16.22 27.39
CA ARG A 10 -47.97 -17.50 27.00
C ARG A 10 -47.25 -17.41 25.64
N SER A 11 -47.75 -16.59 24.72
CA SER A 11 -47.11 -16.32 23.42
C SER A 11 -45.83 -15.50 23.60
N GLN A 12 -45.88 -14.45 24.42
CA GLN A 12 -44.73 -13.60 24.72
C GLN A 12 -43.61 -14.36 25.44
N GLN A 13 -43.96 -15.24 26.38
CA GLN A 13 -42.98 -16.10 27.07
C GLN A 13 -42.30 -17.08 26.09
N ARG A 14 -43.05 -17.65 25.14
CA ARG A 14 -42.49 -18.54 24.10
C ARG A 14 -41.55 -17.79 23.16
N LEU A 15 -41.92 -16.57 22.76
CA LEU A 15 -41.06 -15.71 21.94
C LEU A 15 -39.80 -15.29 22.68
N ALA A 16 -39.89 -14.97 23.98
CA ALA A 16 -38.75 -14.61 24.79
C ALA A 16 -37.76 -15.78 24.95
N VAL A 17 -38.26 -17.01 25.17
CA VAL A 17 -37.42 -18.21 25.22
C VAL A 17 -36.77 -18.50 23.86
N LEU A 18 -37.51 -18.33 22.76
CA LEU A 18 -36.98 -18.49 21.40
C LEU A 18 -35.90 -17.46 21.09
N LEU A 19 -36.09 -16.19 21.48
CA LEU A 19 -35.11 -15.14 21.26
C LEU A 19 -33.86 -15.34 22.12
N ALA A 20 -34.03 -15.76 23.37
CA ALA A 20 -32.91 -16.07 24.27
C ALA A 20 -32.08 -17.24 23.76
N THR A 21 -32.73 -18.33 23.32
CA THR A 21 -32.05 -19.48 22.71
C THR A 21 -31.36 -19.09 21.41
N LEU A 22 -31.96 -18.22 20.59
CA LEU A 22 -31.32 -17.69 19.39
C LEU A 22 -30.07 -16.85 19.72
N MET A 23 -30.14 -15.97 20.72
CA MET A 23 -29.01 -15.16 21.21
C MET A 23 -27.85 -16.00 21.74
N LEU A 24 -28.16 -17.14 22.38
CA LEU A 24 -27.16 -18.10 22.86
C LEU A 24 -26.58 -18.99 21.73
N ALA A 25 -27.32 -19.20 20.65
CA ALA A 25 -26.90 -20.05 19.53
C ALA A 25 -26.13 -19.29 18.42
N LEU A 26 -26.34 -17.97 18.30
CA LEU A 26 -25.68 -17.09 17.32
C LEU A 26 -24.13 -17.16 17.31
N PRO A 27 -23.42 -17.24 18.46
CA PRO A 27 -21.95 -17.29 18.47
C PRO A 27 -21.36 -18.50 17.74
N TRP A 28 -22.07 -19.64 17.76
CA TRP A 28 -21.61 -20.88 17.11
C TRP A 28 -21.99 -20.97 15.64
N ALA A 29 -22.95 -20.18 15.17
CA ALA A 29 -23.38 -20.16 13.77
C ALA A 29 -22.47 -19.28 12.88
N ALA A 30 -21.62 -18.45 13.47
CA ALA A 30 -20.81 -17.44 12.77
C ALA A 30 -19.33 -17.81 12.67
N ALA A 31 -18.97 -19.10 12.80
CA ALA A 31 -17.59 -19.53 12.52
C ALA A 31 -17.28 -19.20 11.05
N PRO A 32 -16.32 -18.31 10.76
CA PRO A 32 -15.92 -18.05 9.38
C PRO A 32 -15.36 -19.35 8.78
N PRO A 33 -15.59 -19.62 7.48
CA PRO A 33 -14.93 -20.72 6.81
C PRO A 33 -13.41 -20.56 6.99
N SER A 34 -12.73 -21.65 7.33
CA SER A 34 -11.28 -21.71 7.53
C SER A 34 -10.47 -21.47 6.23
N ASP A 35 -11.16 -21.29 5.11
CA ASP A 35 -10.59 -21.05 3.77
C ASP A 35 -10.58 -19.55 3.42
N LEU A 36 -10.22 -18.70 4.39
CA LEU A 36 -9.70 -17.38 4.04
C LEU A 36 -8.22 -17.56 3.75
N ASP A 37 -7.94 -17.85 2.48
CA ASP A 37 -6.61 -18.00 1.91
C ASP A 37 -5.66 -16.92 2.45
N GLN A 38 -4.75 -17.39 3.30
CA GLN A 38 -3.58 -16.71 3.81
C GLN A 38 -2.52 -16.60 2.69
N GLU A 39 -2.93 -16.19 1.49
CA GLU A 39 -2.13 -16.21 0.25
C GLU A 39 -2.33 -14.89 -0.52
N THR A 40 -2.29 -13.74 0.14
CA THR A 40 -2.18 -12.43 -0.56
C THR A 40 -1.43 -11.35 0.24
N LEU A 41 -0.88 -11.64 1.43
CA LEU A 41 -0.21 -10.60 2.25
C LEU A 41 1.28 -10.81 2.49
N SER A 42 1.89 -11.87 1.95
CA SER A 42 3.26 -12.27 2.31
C SER A 42 4.39 -11.59 1.54
N ASN A 43 4.11 -10.62 0.65
CA ASN A 43 5.20 -9.90 -0.05
C ASN A 43 5.05 -8.38 -0.12
N ALA A 44 3.98 -7.83 0.44
CA ALA A 44 3.90 -6.40 0.67
C ALA A 44 4.36 -6.14 2.09
N THR A 45 5.68 -6.05 2.32
CA THR A 45 6.15 -5.28 3.48
C THR A 45 5.47 -3.92 3.37
N PRO A 46 4.55 -3.55 4.28
CA PRO A 46 3.91 -2.26 4.22
C PRO A 46 5.03 -1.28 4.49
N ARG A 47 5.57 -0.69 3.44
CA ARG A 47 6.49 0.43 3.62
C ARG A 47 5.66 1.47 4.40
N ALA A 48 6.27 2.06 5.41
CA ALA A 48 5.59 3.02 6.26
C ALA A 48 6.06 4.39 5.81
N TRP A 49 5.16 5.20 5.31
CA TRP A 49 5.45 6.57 4.94
C TRP A 49 5.23 7.45 6.16
N GLY A 50 6.17 8.35 6.44
CA GLY A 50 6.02 9.32 7.52
C GLY A 50 4.80 10.22 7.29
N ALA A 51 4.36 10.92 8.35
CA ALA A 51 3.22 11.82 8.29
C ALA A 51 3.53 13.09 7.46
N GLY A 52 3.58 12.95 6.14
CA GLY A 52 3.84 14.04 5.19
C GLY A 52 5.25 14.65 5.30
N GLY A 53 5.60 15.49 4.33
CA GLY A 53 6.88 16.21 4.29
C GLY A 53 7.31 16.54 2.87
N SER A 54 8.34 17.37 2.75
CA SER A 54 9.10 17.59 1.51
C SER A 54 10.42 16.83 1.61
N ASN A 55 10.84 16.19 0.53
CA ASN A 55 12.10 15.47 0.46
C ASN A 55 12.88 15.95 -0.77
N ASP A 56 14.07 16.50 -0.50
CA ASP A 56 15.07 16.76 -1.52
C ASP A 56 16.05 15.57 -1.51
N THR A 57 16.13 14.84 -2.62
CA THR A 57 16.99 13.66 -2.72
C THR A 57 18.47 14.00 -2.76
N GLY A 58 18.84 15.27 -3.02
CA GLY A 58 20.21 15.68 -3.24
C GLY A 58 20.85 15.00 -4.47
N TRP A 59 22.18 14.89 -4.45
CA TRP A 59 22.95 14.25 -5.53
C TRP A 59 22.91 12.72 -5.40
N ILE A 60 22.56 12.05 -6.49
CA ILE A 60 22.62 10.59 -6.63
C ILE A 60 23.75 10.26 -7.59
N THR A 61 24.69 9.42 -7.17
CA THR A 61 25.81 8.97 -8.02
C THR A 61 25.38 7.77 -8.84
N LEU A 62 25.57 7.85 -10.16
CA LEU A 62 25.35 6.75 -11.10
C LEU A 62 26.71 6.35 -11.68
N ASP A 63 27.12 5.11 -11.45
CA ASP A 63 28.40 4.59 -11.95
C ASP A 63 28.20 3.86 -13.29
N ALA A 64 29.00 4.23 -14.29
CA ALA A 64 28.90 3.72 -15.67
C ALA A 64 29.69 2.42 -15.84
N THR A 65 29.47 1.44 -14.97
CA THR A 65 30.23 0.18 -14.97
C THR A 65 30.02 -0.58 -16.27
N GLY A 66 31.12 -0.95 -16.95
CA GLY A 66 31.07 -1.71 -18.21
C GLY A 66 30.90 -0.88 -19.48
N ALA A 67 30.88 0.47 -19.39
CA ALA A 67 31.04 1.31 -20.57
C ALA A 67 32.48 1.21 -21.10
N ASP A 68 32.62 1.11 -22.43
CA ASP A 68 33.91 1.12 -23.11
C ASP A 68 33.81 1.97 -24.38
N PRO A 69 34.41 3.18 -24.40
CA PRO A 69 34.35 4.06 -25.56
C PRO A 69 35.15 3.54 -26.76
N ALA A 70 36.15 2.67 -26.56
CA ALA A 70 36.92 2.07 -27.65
C ALA A 70 36.13 0.96 -28.36
N ASN A 71 35.29 0.24 -27.61
CA ASN A 71 34.41 -0.81 -28.14
C ASN A 71 32.98 -0.30 -28.42
N GLY A 72 32.71 0.99 -28.22
CA GLY A 72 31.38 1.59 -28.40
C GLY A 72 30.31 1.04 -27.45
N THR A 73 30.72 0.44 -26.32
CA THR A 73 29.80 -0.15 -25.34
C THR A 73 29.30 0.95 -24.40
N MET A 74 27.99 1.10 -24.33
CA MET A 74 27.33 2.10 -23.48
C MET A 74 26.90 1.47 -22.15
N ALA A 75 26.99 2.24 -21.06
CA ALA A 75 26.36 1.89 -19.79
C ALA A 75 25.00 2.58 -19.69
N TYR A 76 24.01 1.86 -19.16
CA TYR A 76 22.67 2.35 -18.91
C TYR A 76 22.36 2.19 -17.42
N ALA A 77 21.72 3.20 -16.84
CA ALA A 77 21.25 3.18 -15.47
C ALA A 77 19.83 3.75 -15.41
N ASP A 78 18.95 3.04 -14.73
CA ASP A 78 17.59 3.48 -14.45
C ASP A 78 17.48 3.93 -12.99
N LEU A 79 16.96 5.13 -12.76
CA LEU A 79 16.72 5.66 -11.42
C LEU A 79 15.22 5.57 -11.09
N PHE A 80 14.87 4.72 -10.14
CA PHE A 80 13.51 4.59 -9.61
C PHE A 80 13.38 5.28 -8.26
N LEU A 81 12.44 6.23 -8.16
CA LEU A 81 12.09 6.93 -6.93
C LEU A 81 10.68 6.53 -6.50
N ASP A 82 10.56 5.99 -5.29
CA ASP A 82 9.27 5.57 -4.72
C ASP A 82 8.63 6.70 -3.92
N PHE A 83 7.38 7.01 -4.26
CA PHE A 83 6.60 8.07 -3.61
C PHE A 83 5.44 7.50 -2.78
N ALA A 84 5.03 8.25 -1.76
CA ALA A 84 3.82 7.91 -0.99
C ALA A 84 2.58 7.95 -1.88
N PRO A 85 1.54 7.15 -1.58
CA PRO A 85 0.22 7.37 -2.18
C PRO A 85 -0.25 8.81 -1.93
N GLY A 86 -0.56 9.55 -2.99
CA GLY A 86 -0.99 10.96 -2.91
C GLY A 86 0.15 11.98 -2.77
N ALA A 87 1.42 11.56 -2.79
CA ALA A 87 2.54 12.49 -2.89
C ALA A 87 2.52 13.21 -4.23
N GLN A 88 2.79 14.52 -4.20
CA GLN A 88 2.89 15.35 -5.41
C GLN A 88 4.34 15.65 -5.68
N LEU A 89 4.80 15.37 -6.90
CA LEU A 89 6.08 15.84 -7.38
C LEU A 89 5.90 17.28 -7.86
N SER A 90 6.53 18.23 -7.18
CA SER A 90 6.51 19.64 -7.55
C SER A 90 7.92 20.21 -7.50
N ASN A 91 8.23 21.14 -8.40
CA ASN A 91 9.52 21.85 -8.40
C ASN A 91 10.76 20.93 -8.51
N LEU A 92 10.74 19.96 -9.43
CA LEU A 92 11.90 19.10 -9.69
C LEU A 92 12.96 19.88 -10.48
N THR A 93 14.18 19.94 -9.94
CA THR A 93 15.37 20.31 -10.71
C THR A 93 16.18 19.06 -10.99
N PHE A 94 16.54 18.85 -12.26
CA PHE A 94 17.38 17.74 -12.67
C PHE A 94 18.73 18.27 -13.13
N GLU A 95 19.79 17.86 -12.42
CA GLU A 95 21.16 18.27 -12.69
C GLU A 95 22.01 17.03 -12.96
N ILE A 96 22.79 17.07 -14.04
CA ILE A 96 23.75 16.02 -14.38
C ILE A 96 25.15 16.60 -14.20
N ALA A 97 25.93 16.01 -13.31
CA ALA A 97 27.37 16.23 -13.22
C ALA A 97 28.10 15.00 -13.76
N VAL A 98 29.13 15.24 -14.56
CA VAL A 98 29.98 14.18 -15.12
C VAL A 98 31.42 14.47 -14.72
N ASP A 99 32.13 13.45 -14.28
CA ASP A 99 33.57 13.54 -14.08
C ASP A 99 34.27 13.52 -15.44
N GLY A 100 34.59 14.72 -15.94
CA GLY A 100 35.25 14.90 -17.23
C GLY A 100 36.76 14.66 -17.21
N SER A 101 37.36 14.29 -16.07
CA SER A 101 38.80 14.00 -15.99
C SER A 101 39.22 12.83 -16.90
N GLU A 102 38.29 11.91 -17.18
CA GLU A 102 38.45 10.80 -18.11
C GLU A 102 37.92 11.09 -19.52
N GLY A 103 37.54 12.35 -19.82
CA GLY A 103 37.07 12.78 -21.13
C GLY A 103 35.57 12.57 -21.39
N TYR A 104 34.78 12.29 -20.35
CA TYR A 104 33.33 12.17 -20.45
C TYR A 104 32.63 13.55 -20.51
N TRP A 105 31.55 13.64 -21.28
CA TRP A 105 30.73 14.83 -21.43
C TRP A 105 29.25 14.47 -21.43
N ALA A 106 28.40 15.30 -20.83
CA ALA A 106 26.94 15.10 -20.83
C ALA A 106 26.27 15.93 -21.92
N SER A 107 25.27 15.35 -22.59
CA SER A 107 24.31 16.06 -23.41
C SER A 107 22.93 16.03 -22.75
N SER A 108 22.37 17.18 -22.39
CA SER A 108 21.02 17.27 -21.84
C SER A 108 19.97 17.35 -22.96
N HIS A 109 18.90 16.56 -22.84
CA HIS A 109 17.71 16.67 -23.69
C HIS A 109 16.58 17.29 -22.88
N ARG A 110 16.19 18.52 -23.22
CA ARG A 110 15.07 19.23 -22.58
C ARG A 110 13.77 18.82 -23.29
N LEU A 111 12.83 18.24 -22.55
CA LEU A 111 11.46 18.02 -23.06
C LEU A 111 10.83 19.39 -23.41
N PRO A 112 10.01 19.48 -24.47
CA PRO A 112 9.36 20.73 -24.89
C PRO A 112 8.44 21.33 -23.82
#